data_AF-A0A441UWB5-F1
#
_entry.id   AF-A0A441UWB5-F1
#
_cell.length_a   1.000
_cell.length_b   1.000
_cell.length_c   1.000
_cell.angle_alpha   90.00
_cell.angle_beta   90.00
_cell.angle_gamma   90.00
#
_symmetry.space_group_name_H-M   'P 1'
#
loop_
_entity.id
_entity.type
_entity.pdbx_description
1 polymer ?
#
loop_
_entity_poly.entity_id
_entity_poly.type
_entity_poly.pdbx_seq_one_letter_code
_entity_poly.pdbx_strand_id
1 'polypeptide(L)'
;LLGNPEVTLYLSIDHGDDADLGLTLKDVDAEGNVLFVQGGLLRASLRAVDEARTYADEVVHSFRKSEKLVPGEIYEIRMSLLNPIAHVVRQGHRLELTIGAPNPVLDGTSAPDRYPHNHYGSIPAGGPSINRVYHSKKYPSKILLPVLPGAVAQAPAPEPLTLRGQPSRKQTEFVPGGMPIR
;
A
#
# COMPACT_ATOMS: atom_id res chain seq x y z
N LEU A 1 14.53 8.75 1.60
CA LEU A 1 13.19 9.03 1.04
C LEU A 1 12.57 10.13 1.88
N LEU A 2 12.21 11.25 1.28
CA LEU A 2 11.60 12.38 1.97
C LEU A 2 10.47 12.96 1.12
N GLY A 3 9.22 12.67 1.49
CA GLY A 3 8.02 13.04 0.73
C GLY A 3 7.01 11.88 0.67
N ASN A 4 5.95 12.01 -0.12
CA ASN A 4 4.97 10.93 -0.27
C ASN A 4 5.26 10.09 -1.53
N PRO A 5 5.42 8.75 -1.42
CA PRO A 5 5.47 7.90 -2.59
C PRO A 5 4.15 7.93 -3.35
N GLU A 6 4.22 7.94 -4.67
CA GLU A 6 3.08 7.77 -5.58
C GLU A 6 3.10 6.37 -6.18
N VAL A 7 1.95 5.72 -6.25
CA VAL A 7 1.77 4.40 -6.83
C VAL A 7 0.77 4.49 -7.97
N THR A 8 1.12 3.94 -9.13
CA THR A 8 0.23 3.73 -10.27
C THR A 8 0.05 2.23 -10.48
N LEU A 9 -1.18 1.73 -10.43
CA LEU A 9 -1.52 0.33 -10.69
C LEU A 9 -2.55 0.24 -11.81
N TYR A 10 -2.40 -0.73 -12.70
CA TYR A 10 -3.43 -1.11 -13.65
C TYR A 10 -4.18 -2.32 -13.08
N LEU A 11 -5.46 -2.16 -12.79
CA LEU A 11 -6.28 -3.11 -12.04
C LEU A 11 -7.49 -3.57 -12.85
N SER A 12 -7.81 -4.86 -12.79
CA SER A 12 -9.15 -5.39 -13.12
C SER A 12 -9.68 -6.28 -12.00
N ILE A 13 -11.00 -6.53 -12.05
CA ILE A 13 -11.72 -7.43 -11.14
C ILE A 13 -12.48 -8.49 -11.94
N ASP A 14 -12.71 -9.67 -11.35
CA ASP A 14 -13.52 -10.74 -11.98
C ASP A 14 -15.00 -10.70 -11.61
N HIS A 15 -15.31 -10.25 -10.40
CA HIS A 15 -16.67 -10.20 -9.86
C HIS A 15 -16.91 -8.93 -9.05
N GLY A 16 -18.18 -8.53 -8.96
CA GLY A 16 -18.59 -7.30 -8.25
C GLY A 16 -18.49 -6.06 -9.13
N ASP A 17 -18.65 -4.90 -8.49
CA ASP A 17 -18.60 -3.58 -9.14
C ASP A 17 -17.57 -2.63 -8.49
N ASP A 18 -16.76 -3.15 -7.57
CA ASP A 18 -15.79 -2.36 -6.81
C ASP A 18 -14.71 -3.26 -6.17
N ALA A 19 -13.63 -2.64 -5.72
CA ALA A 19 -12.57 -3.30 -4.97
C ALA A 19 -11.84 -2.31 -4.07
N ASP A 20 -11.41 -2.77 -2.90
CA ASP A 20 -10.50 -2.02 -2.05
C ASP A 20 -9.06 -2.49 -2.29
N LEU A 21 -8.14 -1.53 -2.40
CA LEU A 21 -6.70 -1.73 -2.55
C LEU A 21 -6.00 -1.32 -1.25
N GLY A 22 -5.37 -2.29 -0.60
CA GLY A 22 -4.44 -2.08 0.50
C GLY A 22 -3.00 -2.17 0.01
N LEU A 23 -2.21 -1.15 0.32
CA LEU A 23 -0.78 -1.10 0.05
C LEU A 23 0.00 -1.08 1.37
N THR A 24 1.13 -1.78 1.42
CA THR A 24 2.10 -1.59 2.50
C THR A 24 3.50 -1.49 1.92
N LEU A 25 4.19 -0.40 2.25
CA LEU A 25 5.61 -0.20 1.97
C LEU A 25 6.41 -0.63 3.19
N LYS A 26 7.41 -1.46 2.97
CA LYS A 26 8.27 -2.03 4.01
C LYS A 26 9.74 -1.88 3.62
N ASP A 27 10.58 -1.80 4.63
CA ASP A 27 12.02 -1.87 4.52
C ASP A 27 12.49 -3.22 5.09
N VAL A 28 13.24 -3.98 4.31
CA VAL A 28 13.70 -5.31 4.68
C VAL A 28 15.22 -5.35 4.67
N ASP A 29 15.81 -5.67 5.82
CA ASP A 29 17.26 -5.73 5.98
C ASP A 29 17.88 -7.04 5.45
N ALA A 30 19.21 -7.14 5.56
CA ALA A 30 19.98 -8.29 5.08
C ALA A 30 19.66 -9.56 5.87
N GLU A 31 19.29 -9.43 7.15
CA GLU A 31 18.92 -10.50 8.08
C GLU A 31 17.43 -10.87 8.00
N GLY A 32 16.68 -10.27 7.06
CA GLY A 32 15.27 -10.53 6.83
C GLY A 32 14.35 -9.96 7.92
N ASN A 33 14.77 -8.95 8.69
CA ASN A 33 13.83 -8.17 9.49
C ASN A 33 13.04 -7.24 8.57
N VAL A 34 11.73 -7.19 8.79
CA VAL A 34 10.77 -6.39 8.03
C VAL A 34 10.26 -5.27 8.92
N LEU A 35 10.55 -4.04 8.55
CA LEU A 35 10.02 -2.83 9.16
C LEU A 35 8.88 -2.27 8.31
N PHE A 36 7.70 -2.08 8.90
CA PHE A 36 6.63 -1.33 8.24
C PHE A 36 7.02 0.14 8.12
N VAL A 37 6.94 0.70 6.91
CA VAL A 37 7.27 2.11 6.66
C VAL A 37 5.99 2.94 6.59
N GLN A 38 5.05 2.57 5.72
CA GLN A 38 3.80 3.29 5.49
C GLN A 38 2.76 2.43 4.76
N GLY A 39 1.47 2.74 4.94
CA GLY A 39 0.35 2.10 4.25
C GLY A 39 -0.31 2.99 3.19
N GLY A 40 -1.07 2.38 2.30
CA GLY A 40 -1.98 3.05 1.36
C GLY A 40 -3.33 2.35 1.37
N LEU A 41 -4.42 3.09 1.22
CA LEU A 41 -5.76 2.54 1.11
C LEU A 41 -6.58 3.35 0.10
N LEU A 42 -7.20 2.67 -0.86
CA LEU A 42 -8.11 3.30 -1.80
C LEU A 42 -9.20 2.33 -2.25
N ARG A 43 -10.43 2.82 -2.29
CA ARG A 43 -11.52 2.15 -3.01
C ARG A 43 -11.44 2.48 -4.49
N ALA A 44 -11.37 1.47 -5.34
CA ALA A 44 -11.13 1.64 -6.78
C ALA A 44 -12.24 2.43 -7.49
N SER A 45 -13.50 2.37 -7.04
CA SER A 45 -14.55 3.24 -7.59
C SER A 45 -14.37 4.73 -7.24
N LEU A 46 -13.54 5.05 -6.25
CA LEU A 46 -13.22 6.42 -5.82
C LEU A 46 -11.90 6.95 -6.41
N ARG A 47 -11.34 6.27 -7.43
CA ARG A 47 -10.05 6.58 -8.08
C ARG A 47 -9.95 7.95 -8.79
N ALA A 48 -11.05 8.70 -8.89
CA ALA A 48 -11.04 9.97 -9.62
C ALA A 48 -10.14 11.01 -8.95
N VAL A 49 -9.02 11.34 -9.58
CA VAL A 49 -8.04 12.34 -9.14
C VAL A 49 -8.57 13.77 -9.41
N ASP A 50 -8.28 14.67 -8.47
CA ASP A 50 -8.48 16.11 -8.63
C ASP A 50 -7.15 16.75 -9.05
N GLU A 51 -6.94 16.85 -10.37
CA GLU A 51 -5.67 17.35 -10.93
C GLU A 51 -5.38 18.81 -10.56
N ALA A 52 -6.41 19.61 -10.26
CA ALA A 52 -6.24 21.00 -9.83
C ALA A 52 -5.71 21.12 -8.38
N ARG A 53 -5.82 20.05 -7.58
CA ARG A 53 -5.33 19.99 -6.19
C ARG A 53 -4.18 19.01 -6.01
N THR A 54 -3.84 18.25 -7.05
CA THR A 54 -2.72 17.31 -7.05
C THR A 54 -1.42 18.06 -7.28
N TYR A 55 -0.41 17.73 -6.48
CA TYR A 55 0.93 18.31 -6.56
C TYR A 55 1.95 17.23 -6.87
N ALA A 56 3.21 17.61 -7.04
CA ALA A 56 4.29 16.69 -7.38
C ALA A 56 4.54 15.62 -6.29
N ASP A 57 4.11 15.87 -5.06
CA ASP A 57 4.34 15.05 -3.87
C ASP A 57 3.06 14.50 -3.23
N GLU A 58 1.88 14.73 -3.81
CA GLU A 58 0.62 14.17 -3.30
C GLU A 58 -0.48 14.09 -4.37
N VAL A 59 -1.05 12.90 -4.53
CA VAL A 59 -2.23 12.63 -5.37
C VAL A 59 -3.50 12.89 -4.56
N VAL A 60 -4.23 13.94 -4.93
CA VAL A 60 -5.47 14.31 -4.26
C VAL A 60 -6.65 13.71 -5.00
N HIS A 61 -7.44 12.89 -4.32
CA HIS A 61 -8.66 12.32 -4.87
C HIS A 61 -9.84 13.28 -4.70
N SER A 62 -10.74 13.28 -5.67
CA SER A 62 -11.91 14.16 -5.68
C SER A 62 -12.98 13.72 -4.68
N PHE A 63 -13.20 12.41 -4.56
CA PHE A 63 -14.28 11.79 -3.76
C PHE A 63 -15.69 12.35 -4.01
N ARG A 64 -15.93 12.94 -5.19
CA ARG A 64 -17.22 13.55 -5.56
C ARG A 64 -18.21 12.55 -6.16
N LYS A 65 -17.72 11.44 -6.69
CA LYS A 65 -18.51 10.38 -7.32
C LYS A 65 -17.82 9.02 -7.11
N SER A 66 -18.64 7.97 -7.09
CA SER A 66 -18.19 6.59 -7.19
C SER A 66 -18.42 6.10 -8.62
N GLU A 67 -17.33 5.84 -9.33
CA GLU A 67 -17.34 5.26 -10.67
C GLU A 67 -17.11 3.76 -10.56
N LYS A 68 -18.20 2.99 -10.55
CA LYS A 68 -18.16 1.53 -10.44
C LYS A 68 -17.29 0.88 -11.52
N LEU A 69 -16.66 -0.23 -11.14
CA LEU A 69 -15.84 -1.05 -12.02
C LEU A 69 -16.73 -2.03 -12.80
N VAL A 70 -16.32 -2.34 -14.02
CA VAL A 70 -16.88 -3.41 -14.83
C VAL A 70 -15.90 -4.60 -14.81
N PRO A 71 -16.36 -5.83 -14.50
CA PRO A 71 -15.51 -7.01 -14.57
C PRO A 71 -14.76 -7.17 -15.89
N GLY A 72 -13.47 -7.48 -15.82
CA GLY A 72 -12.58 -7.64 -16.97
C GLY A 72 -12.04 -6.32 -17.57
N GLU A 73 -12.63 -5.16 -17.25
CA GLU A 73 -12.07 -3.87 -17.67
C GLU A 73 -10.84 -3.50 -16.82
N ILE A 74 -9.85 -2.88 -17.45
CA ILE A 74 -8.60 -2.47 -16.81
C ILE A 74 -8.67 -0.96 -16.53
N TYR A 75 -8.52 -0.60 -15.26
CA TYR A 75 -8.52 0.77 -14.78
C TYR A 75 -7.14 1.16 -14.29
N GLU A 76 -6.72 2.39 -14.59
CA GLU A 76 -5.55 3.00 -13.96
C GLU A 76 -5.94 3.56 -12.59
N ILE A 77 -5.19 3.15 -11.57
CA ILE A 77 -5.34 3.59 -10.19
C ILE A 77 -4.07 4.32 -9.80
N ARG A 78 -4.17 5.63 -9.61
CA ARG A 78 -3.07 6.50 -9.18
C ARG A 78 -3.35 6.99 -7.77
N MET A 79 -2.44 6.75 -6.83
CA MET A 79 -2.62 7.15 -5.43
C MET A 79 -1.30 7.38 -4.71
N SER A 80 -1.31 8.26 -3.72
CA SER A 80 -0.22 8.36 -2.76
C SER A 80 -0.41 7.40 -1.59
N LEU A 81 0.65 7.12 -0.86
CA LEU A 81 0.52 6.51 0.46
C LEU A 81 -0.20 7.46 1.43
N LEU A 82 -0.71 6.94 2.54
CA LEU A 82 -1.57 7.68 3.47
C LEU A 82 -0.91 8.94 4.03
N ASN A 83 0.41 8.93 4.25
CA ASN A 83 1.16 10.12 4.67
C ASN A 83 2.58 10.11 4.08
N PRO A 84 3.21 11.29 3.92
CA PRO A 84 4.62 11.39 3.58
C PRO A 84 5.53 10.61 4.53
N ILE A 85 6.67 10.18 4.03
CA ILE A 85 7.69 9.44 4.78
C ILE A 85 8.99 10.24 4.86
N ALA A 86 9.68 10.09 5.98
CA ALA A 86 11.08 10.49 6.16
C ALA A 86 11.85 9.22 6.56
N HIS A 87 12.26 8.44 5.55
CA HIS A 87 12.82 7.11 5.74
C HIS A 87 14.17 6.94 5.06
N VAL A 88 15.12 6.32 5.76
CA VAL A 88 16.46 6.00 5.23
C VAL A 88 16.48 4.53 4.87
N VAL A 89 16.62 4.23 3.58
CA VAL A 89 16.89 2.86 3.11
C VAL A 89 18.40 2.66 3.17
N ARG A 90 18.86 1.80 4.07
CA ARG A 90 20.29 1.58 4.30
C ARG A 90 20.89 0.62 3.28
N GLN A 91 22.21 0.64 3.13
CA GLN A 91 22.91 -0.30 2.26
C GLN A 91 22.61 -1.74 2.68
N GLY A 92 22.35 -2.62 1.71
CA GLY A 92 21.98 -4.02 1.94
C GLY A 92 20.48 -4.24 2.18
N HIS A 93 19.72 -3.18 2.41
CA HIS A 93 18.27 -3.27 2.53
C HIS A 93 17.57 -3.31 1.17
N ARG A 94 16.32 -3.77 1.17
CA ARG A 94 15.40 -3.72 0.03
C ARG A 94 14.07 -3.11 0.45
N LEU A 95 13.45 -2.38 -0.46
CA LEU A 95 12.06 -1.98 -0.31
C LEU A 95 11.13 -3.08 -0.82
N GLU A 96 10.09 -3.37 -0.07
CA GLU A 96 9.02 -4.28 -0.45
C GLU A 96 7.68 -3.52 -0.48
N LEU A 97 7.00 -3.54 -1.61
CA LEU A 97 5.62 -3.07 -1.74
C LEU A 97 4.70 -4.29 -1.81
N THR A 98 3.83 -4.47 -0.82
CA THR A 98 2.75 -5.44 -0.91
C THR A 98 1.48 -4.76 -1.40
N ILE A 99 0.82 -5.39 -2.37
CA ILE A 99 -0.48 -5.00 -2.89
C ILE A 99 -1.46 -6.13 -2.54
N GLY A 100 -2.59 -5.81 -1.93
CA GLY A 100 -3.60 -6.79 -1.59
C GLY A 100 -4.95 -6.16 -1.31
N ALA A 101 -5.92 -6.99 -0.92
CA ALA A 101 -7.13 -6.50 -0.29
C ALA A 101 -6.81 -5.98 1.12
N PRO A 102 -7.57 -5.00 1.67
CA PRO A 102 -7.40 -4.57 3.04
C PRO A 102 -7.57 -5.76 3.97
N ASN A 103 -6.56 -6.01 4.80
CA ASN A 103 -6.64 -6.95 5.89
C ASN A 103 -6.66 -6.13 7.19
N PRO A 104 -7.57 -6.39 8.15
CA PRO A 104 -7.39 -5.87 9.50
C PRO A 104 -5.99 -6.26 10.00
N VAL A 105 -5.13 -5.25 10.19
CA VAL A 105 -3.75 -5.43 10.67
C VAL A 105 -3.72 -6.09 12.05
N LEU A 106 -4.81 -5.96 12.80
CA LEU A 106 -5.06 -6.64 14.07
C LEU A 106 -6.45 -7.23 13.98
N ASP A 107 -6.56 -8.55 13.86
CA ASP A 107 -7.82 -9.18 14.24
C ASP A 107 -7.99 -9.03 15.77
N GLY A 108 -9.23 -9.05 16.26
CA GLY A 108 -9.51 -9.03 17.71
C GLY A 108 -8.96 -10.25 18.47
N THR A 109 -8.26 -11.18 17.80
CA THR A 109 -7.67 -12.37 18.40
C THR A 109 -6.17 -12.23 18.68
N SER A 110 -5.49 -11.29 18.01
CA SER A 110 -4.04 -11.12 18.06
C SER A 110 -3.55 -10.23 19.21
N ALA A 111 -4.34 -9.25 19.67
CA ALA A 111 -4.06 -8.45 20.86
C ALA A 111 -5.30 -7.68 21.40
N PRO A 112 -6.38 -8.38 21.82
CA PRO A 112 -7.66 -7.75 22.22
C PRO A 112 -7.52 -6.69 23.31
N ASP A 113 -6.57 -6.87 24.22
CA ASP A 113 -6.40 -6.04 25.43
C ASP A 113 -5.47 -4.83 25.22
N ARG A 114 -4.69 -4.80 24.13
CA ARG A 114 -3.72 -3.71 23.87
C ARG A 114 -4.22 -2.65 22.88
N TYR A 115 -5.15 -3.00 22.00
CA TYR A 115 -5.62 -2.11 20.95
C TYR A 115 -7.15 -2.16 20.73
N PRO A 116 -7.96 -1.87 21.76
CA PRO A 116 -9.43 -1.97 21.72
C PRO A 116 -10.11 -1.00 20.73
N HIS A 117 -9.34 -0.17 20.02
CA HIS A 117 -9.85 0.83 19.08
C HIS A 117 -9.34 0.67 17.65
N ASN A 118 -8.56 -0.37 17.33
CA ASN A 118 -8.06 -0.60 15.97
C ASN A 118 -9.14 -1.27 15.07
N HIS A 119 -10.26 -0.57 14.89
CA HIS A 119 -11.37 -0.97 14.03
C HIS A 119 -11.18 -0.48 12.59
N TYR A 120 -9.98 -0.62 12.01
CA TYR A 120 -9.80 -0.38 10.58
C TYR A 120 -10.41 -1.57 9.80
N GLY A 121 -11.74 -1.67 9.84
CA GLY A 121 -12.53 -2.56 9.01
C GLY A 121 -12.90 -1.84 7.73
N SER A 122 -12.73 -2.50 6.59
CA SER A 122 -13.28 -2.01 5.32
C SER A 122 -14.76 -2.38 5.24
N ILE A 123 -15.63 -1.45 4.83
CA ILE A 123 -17.00 -1.79 4.44
C ILE A 123 -16.90 -2.65 3.19
N PRO A 124 -17.37 -3.91 3.16
CA PRO A 124 -17.12 -4.79 2.02
C PRO A 124 -17.55 -4.18 0.68
N ALA A 125 -16.64 -4.19 -0.30
CA ALA A 125 -16.86 -3.74 -1.67
C ALA A 125 -17.63 -4.79 -2.50
N GLY A 126 -18.69 -5.36 -1.94
CA GLY A 126 -19.45 -6.47 -2.53
C GLY A 126 -18.92 -7.85 -2.12
N GLY A 127 -18.97 -8.80 -3.07
CA GLY A 127 -18.57 -10.19 -2.85
C GLY A 127 -17.09 -10.48 -3.14
N PRO A 128 -16.61 -11.71 -2.85
CA PRO A 128 -15.24 -12.12 -3.18
C PRO A 128 -14.95 -11.99 -4.68
N SER A 129 -13.76 -11.48 -5.01
CA SER A 129 -13.30 -11.27 -6.39
C SER A 129 -11.81 -11.59 -6.51
N ILE A 130 -11.40 -12.03 -7.70
CA ILE A 130 -9.98 -12.10 -8.06
C ILE A 130 -9.61 -10.74 -8.67
N ASN A 131 -8.76 -10.01 -7.96
CA ASN A 131 -8.27 -8.70 -8.38
C ASN A 131 -6.90 -8.90 -9.06
N ARG A 132 -6.75 -8.41 -10.29
CA ARG A 132 -5.49 -8.56 -11.07
C ARG A 132 -4.79 -7.22 -11.23
N VAL A 133 -3.51 -7.20 -10.86
CA VAL A 133 -2.61 -6.08 -11.15
C VAL A 133 -1.79 -6.43 -12.39
N TYR A 134 -1.84 -5.56 -13.39
CA TYR A 134 -1.13 -5.73 -14.65
C TYR A 134 0.16 -4.93 -14.64
N HIS A 135 1.27 -5.53 -15.07
CA HIS A 135 2.55 -4.82 -15.25
C HIS A 135 3.18 -5.23 -16.58
N SER A 136 3.32 -4.26 -17.49
CA SER A 136 3.95 -4.44 -18.80
C SER A 136 4.30 -3.08 -19.42
N LYS A 137 4.91 -3.06 -20.61
CA LYS A 137 5.11 -1.81 -21.38
C LYS A 137 3.79 -1.09 -21.68
N LYS A 138 2.69 -1.84 -21.89
CA LYS A 138 1.35 -1.27 -22.15
C LYS A 138 0.66 -0.80 -20.87
N TYR A 139 0.90 -1.50 -19.76
CA TYR A 139 0.31 -1.24 -18.44
C TYR A 139 1.44 -1.04 -17.42
N PRO A 140 2.12 0.12 -17.42
CA PRO A 140 3.33 0.33 -16.64
C PRO A 140 3.03 0.62 -15.16
N SER A 141 2.47 -0.34 -14.43
CA SER A 141 2.30 -0.23 -12.97
C SER A 141 3.65 0.03 -12.31
N LYS A 142 3.72 1.02 -11.42
CA LYS A 142 4.98 1.54 -10.87
C LYS A 142 4.77 2.19 -9.51
N ILE A 143 5.86 2.36 -8.77
CA ILE A 143 5.96 3.26 -7.62
C ILE A 143 7.01 4.34 -7.94
N LEU A 144 6.68 5.58 -7.67
CA LEU A 144 7.58 6.73 -7.70
C LEU A 144 8.01 7.02 -6.26
N LEU A 145 9.31 6.97 -6.01
CA LEU A 145 9.89 7.17 -4.68
C LEU A 145 10.48 8.58 -4.55
N PRO A 146 10.21 9.30 -3.45
CA PRO A 146 10.73 10.64 -3.22
C PRO A 146 12.18 10.56 -2.72
N VAL A 147 13.11 10.28 -3.65
CA VAL A 147 14.55 10.18 -3.36
C VAL A 147 15.10 11.60 -3.18
N LEU A 148 15.77 11.84 -2.05
CA LEU A 148 16.51 13.08 -1.81
C LEU A 148 17.96 12.88 -2.26
N PRO A 149 18.41 13.45 -3.40
CA PRO A 149 19.73 13.17 -3.96
C PRO A 149 20.85 13.63 -3.03
N GLY A 150 21.89 12.80 -2.87
CA GLY A 150 23.06 13.12 -2.05
C GLY A 150 22.85 13.08 -0.54
N ALA A 151 21.63 12.86 -0.05
CA ALA A 151 21.38 12.73 1.38
C ALA A 151 21.89 11.40 1.93
N VAL A 152 22.72 11.47 2.97
CA VAL A 152 23.26 10.30 3.68
C VAL A 152 22.92 10.41 5.15
N ALA A 153 22.34 9.35 5.70
CA ALA A 153 22.02 9.29 7.12
C ALA A 153 23.30 9.28 7.96
N GLN A 154 23.42 10.24 8.87
CA GLN A 154 24.55 10.35 9.80
C GLN A 154 24.34 9.50 11.07
N ALA A 155 23.08 9.22 11.43
CA ALA A 155 22.73 8.42 12.59
C ALA A 155 22.68 6.91 12.25
N PRO A 156 22.95 6.02 13.24
CA PRO A 156 22.74 4.59 13.09
C PRO A 156 21.26 4.25 12.85
N ALA A 157 20.98 2.99 12.47
CA ALA A 157 19.59 2.53 12.39
C ALA A 157 18.91 2.66 13.76
N PRO A 158 17.64 3.07 13.81
CA PRO A 158 16.89 3.04 15.05
C PRO A 158 16.75 1.59 15.53
N GLU A 159 16.76 1.39 16.85
CA GLU A 159 16.53 0.08 17.44
C GLU A 159 15.13 -0.45 17.04
N PRO A 160 14.96 -1.78 16.85
CA PRO A 160 13.66 -2.36 16.52
C PRO A 160 12.56 -1.91 17.51
N LEU A 161 11.34 -1.70 16.99
CA LEU A 161 10.16 -1.30 17.76
C LEU A 161 10.23 0.08 18.45
N THR A 162 11.26 0.89 18.21
CA THR A 162 11.33 2.26 18.77
C THR A 162 10.54 3.30 17.98
N LEU A 163 10.25 3.02 16.71
CA LEU A 163 9.53 3.94 15.83
C LEU A 163 8.02 3.79 16.01
N ARG A 164 7.36 4.88 16.42
CA ARG A 164 5.90 4.91 16.59
C ARG A 164 5.20 4.60 15.27
N GLY A 165 4.26 3.64 15.28
CA GLY A 165 3.46 3.28 14.11
C GLY A 165 4.22 2.48 13.04
N GLN A 166 5.44 2.03 13.35
CA GLN A 166 6.29 1.24 12.46
C GLN A 166 6.67 -0.09 13.13
N PRO A 167 5.72 -1.02 13.28
CA PRO A 167 6.01 -2.34 13.84
C PRO A 167 7.03 -3.08 12.98
N SER A 168 7.87 -3.87 13.64
CA SER A 168 8.86 -4.73 13.00
C SER A 168 8.56 -6.20 13.29
N ARG A 169 8.86 -7.07 12.33
CA ARG A 169 8.76 -8.53 12.48
C ARG A 169 9.87 -9.22 11.70
N LYS A 170 10.09 -10.51 11.95
CA LYS A 170 10.87 -11.34 11.02
C LYS A 170 10.07 -11.61 9.75
N GLN A 171 10.77 -11.64 8.62
CA GLN A 171 10.21 -12.08 7.37
C GLN A 171 9.75 -13.52 7.53
N THR A 172 8.57 -13.78 6.98
CA THR A 172 8.01 -15.12 6.84
C THR A 172 8.05 -15.48 5.37
N GLU A 173 7.87 -16.77 5.06
CA GLU A 173 7.61 -17.16 3.68
C GLU A 173 6.42 -16.38 3.13
N PHE A 174 6.48 -16.04 1.84
CA PHE A 174 5.34 -15.44 1.17
C PHE A 174 4.22 -16.48 1.10
N VAL A 175 3.10 -16.17 1.74
CA VAL A 175 1.88 -16.97 1.62
C VAL A 175 1.01 -16.27 0.59
N PRO A 176 0.76 -16.89 -0.59
CA PRO A 176 -0.20 -16.35 -1.54
C PRO A 176 -1.55 -16.14 -0.86
N GLY A 177 -2.05 -14.91 -0.86
CA GLY A 177 -3.42 -14.62 -0.46
C GLY A 177 -4.40 -14.93 -1.60
N GLY A 178 -5.65 -15.21 -1.26
CA GLY A 178 -6.73 -15.47 -2.23
C GLY A 178 -7.09 -16.95 -2.37
N MET A 179 -8.28 -17.23 -2.90
CA MET A 179 -8.68 -18.61 -3.19
C MET A 179 -7.77 -19.19 -4.28
N PRO A 180 -7.35 -20.46 -4.20
CA PRO A 180 -6.56 -21.09 -5.25
C PRO A 180 -7.31 -20.97 -6.57
N ILE A 181 -6.62 -20.40 -7.57
CA ILE A 181 -7.12 -20.30 -8.94
C ILE A 181 -7.33 -21.74 -9.43
N ARG A 182 -8.58 -22.14 -9.69
CA ARG A 182 -8.89 -23.40 -10.38
C ARG A 182 -8.82 -23.20 -11.88
#